data_AF-A0A2T1AAF6-F1
#
_entry.id   AF-A0A2T1AAF6-F1
#
_cell.length_a   1.000
_cell.length_b   1.000
_cell.length_c   1.000
_cell.angle_alpha   90.00
_cell.angle_beta   90.00
_cell.angle_gamma   90.00
#
_symmetry.space_group_name_H-M   'P 1'
#
loop_
_entity.id
_entity.type
_entity.pdbx_description
1 polymer ?
#
loop_
_entity_poly.entity_id
_entity_poly.type
_entity_poly.pdbx_seq_one_letter_code
_entity_poly.pdbx_strand_id
1 'polypeptide(L)'
;MRVICTLSLLLSLFQVWVSPAVAAITCTDPTYDCVEWSDGELVGGINIGRHCARYAGRQDCVDSDPINQCTALQASAKCERTNRECVDYKNGACRQWRERFSCLNENENMAPAVLTSTEFGPTQENIINQCSEYEGRSECELVNTRTTEGAEIRDINRKDFSRSWWKRERTYSCLAPGEGDNTCGPLESDPTCTLQGATCLVENANGVCSNREFHYTCGVQSGDLETSCEPINVCVGDNCMGIEQETSSDFGSSAAWLNVLAQMQRDYRAQAATDPNDVRFFTGTKMTCSKAPGRNCCSTGGIFGSTCPESAAILRDKRAAGSTHYVGVTCQQKVLGHCVKKRYHYCTFNSKFGRVFVEEFKKQVEEGWGTPHASDCGSVTIEDFGNVDIEEMDLSEVFGDIMGTIQLPVSEGIQDFFEDRFPDAEGDASGAFEEVGQ
;
A
#
# COMPACT_ATOMS: atom_id res chain seq x y z
N MET A 1 3.69 77.12 -46.86
CA MET A 1 3.20 75.97 -46.07
C MET A 1 4.31 75.58 -45.12
N ARG A 2 4.16 75.90 -43.82
CA ARG A 2 3.81 74.94 -42.74
C ARG A 2 4.89 73.86 -42.55
N VAL A 3 5.44 73.57 -41.37
CA VAL A 3 5.28 74.08 -40.01
C VAL A 3 6.24 73.25 -39.13
N ILE A 4 6.93 73.92 -38.21
CA ILE A 4 7.33 73.47 -36.86
C ILE A 4 8.40 72.36 -36.73
N CYS A 5 9.59 72.87 -36.41
CA CYS A 5 10.69 72.23 -35.71
C CYS A 5 10.27 71.91 -34.27
N THR A 6 10.30 70.65 -33.85
CA THR A 6 9.97 70.22 -32.49
C THR A 6 11.16 70.43 -31.57
N LEU A 7 10.91 71.25 -30.55
CA LEU A 7 11.79 71.67 -29.47
C LEU A 7 12.01 70.50 -28.49
N SER A 8 13.25 69.99 -28.41
CA SER A 8 13.63 69.00 -27.38
C SER A 8 13.83 69.71 -26.03
N LEU A 9 12.96 69.39 -25.08
CA LEU A 9 13.00 69.84 -23.70
C LEU A 9 14.16 69.14 -22.96
N LEU A 10 15.25 69.86 -22.68
CA LEU A 10 16.31 69.43 -21.76
C LEU A 10 15.86 69.72 -20.32
N LEU A 11 15.28 68.74 -19.64
CA LEU A 11 15.11 68.80 -18.18
C LEU A 11 16.44 68.48 -17.52
N SER A 12 17.07 69.49 -16.95
CA SER A 12 18.27 69.38 -16.10
C SER A 12 17.94 68.64 -14.80
N LEU A 13 18.32 67.37 -14.71
CA LEU A 13 18.45 66.61 -13.46
C LEU A 13 19.54 67.27 -12.60
N PHE A 14 19.12 68.08 -11.64
CA PHE A 14 19.97 68.54 -10.53
C PHE A 14 20.31 67.31 -9.66
N GLN A 15 21.46 66.70 -9.93
CA GLN A 15 22.03 65.68 -9.06
C GLN A 15 22.44 66.37 -7.76
N VAL A 16 21.67 66.16 -6.69
CA VAL A 16 22.08 66.51 -5.34
C VAL A 16 23.25 65.60 -4.98
N TRP A 17 24.46 66.15 -5.07
CA TRP A 17 25.65 65.51 -4.51
C TRP A 17 25.52 65.56 -2.98
N VAL A 18 24.99 64.48 -2.41
CA VAL A 18 25.14 64.21 -0.98
C VAL A 18 26.62 63.88 -0.77
N SER A 19 27.37 64.80 -0.18
CA SER A 19 28.73 64.51 0.26
C SER A 19 28.70 63.38 1.29
N PRO A 20 29.61 62.39 1.23
CA PRO A 20 29.71 61.38 2.29
C PRO A 20 30.04 62.10 3.60
N ALA A 21 29.24 61.86 4.62
CA ALA A 21 29.56 62.29 5.97
C ALA A 21 30.88 61.61 6.37
N VAL A 22 31.95 62.39 6.48
CA VAL A 22 33.17 61.92 7.13
C VAL A 22 32.81 61.63 8.57
N ALA A 23 32.92 60.36 8.99
CA ALA A 23 32.88 59.97 10.39
C ALA A 23 33.98 60.75 11.13
N ALA A 24 33.58 61.81 11.82
CA ALA A 24 34.48 62.72 12.50
C ALA A 24 34.27 62.57 14.00
N ILE A 25 35.36 62.32 14.73
CA ILE A 25 35.33 62.35 16.19
C ILE A 25 34.88 63.75 16.62
N THR A 26 33.72 63.82 17.26
CA THR A 26 33.17 65.08 17.78
C THR A 26 33.59 65.25 19.22
N CYS A 27 34.13 66.41 19.57
CA CYS A 27 34.50 66.73 20.94
C CYS A 27 33.70 67.93 21.43
N THR A 28 33.30 67.89 22.71
CA THR A 28 32.70 69.02 23.43
C THR A 28 33.67 70.18 23.52
N ASP A 29 33.21 71.38 23.86
CA ASP A 29 34.12 72.49 24.15
C ASP A 29 34.97 72.15 25.38
N PRO A 30 36.30 72.38 25.34
CA PRO A 30 37.17 72.06 26.46
C PRO A 30 36.84 72.94 27.68
N THR A 31 36.65 72.31 28.84
CA THR A 31 36.51 72.99 30.13
C THR A 31 37.89 73.13 30.76
N TYR A 32 38.26 74.34 31.20
CA TYR A 32 39.55 74.60 31.82
C TYR A 32 39.37 74.97 33.29
N ASP A 33 39.98 74.19 34.17
CA ASP A 33 40.05 74.49 35.60
C ASP A 33 41.44 75.00 35.96
N CYS A 34 41.50 76.04 36.79
CA CYS A 34 42.77 76.51 37.31
C CYS A 34 43.32 75.53 38.34
N VAL A 35 44.47 74.93 38.05
CA VAL A 35 45.13 73.97 38.95
C VAL A 35 46.30 74.58 39.70
N GLU A 36 46.70 75.81 39.33
CA GLU A 36 47.81 76.51 39.96
C GLU A 36 47.61 78.03 39.89
N TRP A 37 47.52 78.66 41.06
CA TRP A 37 47.35 80.11 41.19
C TRP A 37 48.70 80.78 41.46
N SER A 38 48.96 81.90 40.78
CA SER A 38 50.10 82.77 41.08
C SER A 38 49.61 84.06 41.74
N ASP A 39 50.15 84.33 42.93
CA ASP A 39 49.86 85.51 43.72
C ASP A 39 50.90 86.60 43.41
N GLY A 40 50.81 87.16 42.21
CA GLY A 40 51.39 88.45 41.81
C GLY A 40 52.92 88.54 41.87
N GLU A 41 53.56 88.37 40.72
CA GLU A 41 54.95 88.75 40.50
C GLU A 41 55.04 89.97 39.57
N LEU A 42 56.04 90.81 39.79
CA LEU A 42 56.25 92.06 39.04
C LEU A 42 56.81 91.74 37.64
N VAL A 43 55.93 91.55 36.66
CA VAL A 43 56.32 91.28 35.28
C VAL A 43 56.39 92.60 34.51
N GLY A 44 57.61 93.07 34.23
CA GLY A 44 57.84 94.28 33.42
C GLY A 44 57.37 95.59 34.06
N GLY A 45 57.29 95.66 35.40
CA GLY A 45 56.94 96.89 36.12
C GLY A 45 55.42 97.10 36.35
N ILE A 46 54.58 96.17 35.90
CA ILE A 46 53.13 96.20 36.09
C ILE A 46 52.76 95.11 37.10
N ASN A 47 52.00 95.47 38.14
CA ASN A 47 51.50 94.50 39.12
C ASN A 47 50.31 93.76 38.51
N ILE A 48 50.52 92.50 38.17
CA ILE A 48 49.46 91.61 37.74
C ILE A 48 48.94 90.94 39.02
N GLY A 49 47.68 91.22 39.38
CA GLY A 49 47.04 90.61 40.54
C GLY A 49 46.96 89.08 40.44
N ARG A 50 46.32 88.44 41.43
CA ARG A 50 46.15 86.98 41.46
C ARG A 50 45.55 86.49 40.14
N HIS A 51 46.29 85.62 39.46
CA HIS A 51 45.88 85.04 38.20
C HIS A 51 46.21 83.54 38.19
N CYS A 52 45.56 82.80 37.30
CA CYS A 52 45.87 81.39 37.14
C CYS A 52 47.15 81.23 36.31
N ALA A 53 48.17 80.58 36.89
CA ALA A 53 49.44 80.31 36.21
C ALA A 53 49.36 79.07 35.33
N ARG A 54 48.52 78.08 35.69
CA ARG A 54 48.36 76.84 34.93
C ARG A 54 46.92 76.34 34.95
N TYR A 55 46.41 76.08 33.76
CA TYR A 55 45.08 75.49 33.56
C TYR A 55 45.21 73.99 33.24
N ALA A 56 44.28 73.19 33.75
CA ALA A 56 44.05 71.83 33.28
C ALA A 56 42.76 71.80 32.46
N GLY A 57 42.87 71.35 31.21
CA GLY A 57 41.73 71.17 30.32
C GLY A 57 41.16 69.76 30.40
N ARG A 58 39.84 69.63 30.43
CA ARG A 58 39.10 68.39 30.14
C ARG A 58 38.22 68.61 28.92
N GLN A 59 38.15 67.62 28.05
CA GLN A 59 37.30 67.65 26.87
C GLN A 59 36.78 66.24 26.63
N ASP A 60 35.47 66.09 26.48
CA ASP A 60 34.84 64.81 26.21
C ASP A 60 34.63 64.65 24.70
N CYS A 61 35.17 63.57 24.14
CA CYS A 61 35.10 63.25 22.72
C CYS A 61 34.31 61.96 22.49
N VAL A 62 33.43 61.98 21.49
CA VAL A 62 32.63 60.85 21.06
C VAL A 62 32.91 60.56 19.59
N ASP A 63 33.25 59.31 19.31
CA ASP A 63 33.24 58.77 17.95
C ASP A 63 31.83 58.25 17.66
N SER A 64 31.12 58.89 16.74
CA SER A 64 29.72 58.58 16.42
C SER A 64 29.56 57.36 15.52
N ASP A 65 30.62 56.94 14.82
CA ASP A 65 30.59 55.80 13.90
C ASP A 65 31.93 55.04 13.92
N PRO A 66 32.26 54.38 15.05
CA PRO A 66 33.50 53.63 15.16
C PRO A 66 33.46 52.43 14.20
N ILE A 67 34.50 52.29 13.37
CA ILE A 67 34.63 51.17 12.45
C ILE A 67 34.68 49.85 13.25
N ASN A 68 33.64 49.02 13.09
CA ASN A 68 33.59 47.69 13.69
C ASN A 68 33.93 46.60 12.65
N GLN A 69 35.20 46.19 12.64
CA GLN A 69 35.69 45.11 11.78
C GLN A 69 35.28 43.71 12.27
N CYS A 70 34.70 43.60 13.47
CA CYS A 70 34.24 42.33 14.05
C CYS A 70 32.74 42.07 13.82
N THR A 71 32.05 42.92 13.04
CA THR A 71 30.60 42.85 12.86
C THR A 71 30.11 41.48 12.40
N ALA A 72 30.76 40.87 11.41
CA ALA A 72 30.39 39.52 10.93
C ALA A 72 30.57 38.44 12.02
N LEU A 73 31.67 38.51 12.79
CA LEU A 73 31.94 37.59 13.89
C LEU A 73 30.96 37.76 15.05
N GLN A 74 30.55 38.99 15.36
CA GLN A 74 29.59 39.30 16.42
C GLN A 74 28.16 38.92 16.05
N ALA A 75 27.83 38.91 14.75
CA ALA A 75 26.53 38.50 14.24
C ALA A 75 26.35 36.98 14.19
N SER A 76 27.44 36.21 14.09
CA SER A 76 27.37 34.75 14.05
C SER A 76 27.09 34.15 15.43
N ALA A 77 26.03 33.35 15.52
CA ALA A 77 25.74 32.54 16.70
C ALA A 77 26.74 31.39 16.92
N LYS A 78 27.61 31.12 15.95
CA LYS A 78 28.63 30.05 16.01
C LYS A 78 29.98 30.55 16.51
N CYS A 79 30.13 31.85 16.74
CA CYS A 79 31.35 32.49 17.16
C CYS A 79 31.21 33.05 18.58
N GLU A 80 32.17 32.72 19.46
CA GLU A 80 32.25 33.28 20.81
C GLU A 80 33.52 34.10 20.98
N ARG A 81 33.41 35.30 21.57
CA ARG A 81 34.55 36.17 21.83
C ARG A 81 35.38 35.61 22.99
N THR A 82 36.58 35.15 22.68
CA THR A 82 37.51 34.55 23.66
C THR A 82 38.45 35.58 24.29
N ASN A 83 38.74 36.67 23.58
CA ASN A 83 39.63 37.72 24.09
C ASN A 83 39.19 39.10 23.60
N ARG A 84 39.50 40.12 24.40
CA ARG A 84 39.37 41.54 24.06
C ARG A 84 40.50 42.32 24.72
N GLU A 85 41.37 42.88 23.89
CA GLU A 85 42.58 43.59 24.31
C GLU A 85 42.54 45.04 23.81
N CYS A 86 42.92 45.98 24.67
CA CYS A 86 43.07 47.37 24.25
C CYS A 86 44.42 47.57 23.55
N VAL A 87 44.41 48.01 22.30
CA VAL A 87 45.64 48.24 21.52
C VAL A 87 46.04 49.71 21.40
N ASP A 88 45.09 50.63 21.61
CA ASP A 88 45.37 52.08 21.72
C ASP A 88 44.64 52.65 22.94
N TYR A 89 45.41 53.04 23.96
CA TYR A 89 44.90 53.60 25.21
C TYR A 89 45.37 55.05 25.35
N LYS A 90 44.42 56.00 25.43
CA LYS A 90 44.71 57.43 25.58
C LYS A 90 43.68 58.11 26.45
N ASN A 91 44.15 59.06 27.27
CA ASN A 91 43.30 59.92 28.11
C ASN A 91 42.33 59.13 29.01
N GLY A 92 42.77 58.00 29.57
CA GLY A 92 41.95 57.20 30.47
C GLY A 92 41.00 56.20 29.80
N ALA A 93 40.91 56.19 28.46
CA ALA A 93 39.99 55.34 27.71
C ALA A 93 40.70 54.55 26.59
N CYS A 94 40.15 53.38 26.27
CA CYS A 94 40.60 52.60 25.13
C CYS A 94 39.91 53.08 23.84
N ARG A 95 40.69 53.47 22.84
CA ARG A 95 40.20 53.94 21.54
C ARG A 95 40.07 52.82 20.51
N GLN A 96 40.93 51.81 20.59
CA GLN A 96 40.90 50.68 19.67
C GLN A 96 41.02 49.36 20.41
N TRP A 97 40.09 48.46 20.09
CA TRP A 97 40.04 47.11 20.63
C TRP A 97 40.49 46.10 19.58
N ARG A 98 41.27 45.12 20.00
CA ARG A 98 41.54 43.90 19.24
C ARG A 98 40.80 42.75 19.92
N GLU A 99 39.89 42.14 19.19
CA GLU A 99 39.10 41.01 19.68
C GLU A 99 39.55 39.71 19.01
N ARG A 100 39.46 38.59 19.74
CA ARG A 100 39.59 37.25 19.17
C ARG A 100 38.30 36.48 19.40
N PHE A 101 37.95 35.69 18.41
CA PHE A 101 36.77 34.83 18.43
C PHE A 101 37.20 33.39 18.19
N SER A 102 36.51 32.46 18.84
CA SER A 102 36.53 31.04 18.52
C SER A 102 35.20 30.69 17.87
N CYS A 103 35.24 30.14 16.66
CA CYS A 103 34.05 29.81 15.91
C CYS A 103 33.97 28.30 15.64
N LEU A 104 32.81 27.70 15.87
CA LEU A 104 32.58 26.28 15.68
C LEU A 104 31.76 26.03 14.39
N ASN A 105 32.33 25.34 13.40
CA ASN A 105 31.67 25.01 12.13
C ASN A 105 31.07 26.23 11.41
N GLU A 106 31.83 27.33 11.43
CA GLU A 106 31.47 28.56 10.74
C GLU A 106 32.09 28.61 9.35
N ASN A 107 31.23 28.84 8.35
CA ASN A 107 31.56 28.80 6.93
C ASN A 107 31.30 30.14 6.23
N GLU A 108 30.68 31.11 6.92
CA GLU A 108 30.47 32.45 6.36
C GLU A 108 31.79 33.22 6.22
N ASN A 109 31.80 34.17 5.29
CA ASN A 109 32.95 35.04 5.08
C ASN A 109 33.07 36.04 6.23
N MET A 110 34.08 35.85 7.08
CA MET A 110 34.36 36.72 8.24
C MET A 110 35.30 37.88 7.93
N ALA A 111 35.54 38.19 6.65
CA ALA A 111 36.34 39.36 6.29
C ALA A 111 35.77 40.65 6.93
N PRO A 112 36.62 41.55 7.44
CA PRO A 112 38.08 41.58 7.28
C PRO A 112 38.87 40.84 8.36
N ALA A 113 38.23 40.02 9.21
CA ALA A 113 38.94 39.28 10.24
C ALA A 113 39.94 38.27 9.64
N VAL A 114 41.09 38.11 10.31
CA VAL A 114 42.15 37.18 9.89
C VAL A 114 42.05 35.90 10.71
N LEU A 115 42.00 34.76 10.02
CA LEU A 115 42.05 33.45 10.65
C LEU A 115 43.46 33.20 11.24
N THR A 116 43.54 33.00 12.55
CA THR A 116 44.82 32.75 13.23
C THR A 116 45.18 31.28 13.36
N SER A 117 44.19 30.42 13.57
CA SER A 117 44.38 28.98 13.74
C SER A 117 43.10 28.23 13.40
N THR A 118 43.23 26.93 13.15
CA THR A 118 42.11 26.00 12.99
C THR A 118 42.46 24.75 13.76
N GLU A 119 41.58 24.38 14.69
CA GLU A 119 41.73 23.16 15.49
C GLU A 119 40.64 22.18 15.07
N PHE A 120 41.03 20.91 14.92
CA PHE A 120 40.09 19.84 14.61
C PHE A 120 39.91 18.97 15.85
N GLY A 121 38.69 18.94 16.37
CA GLY A 121 38.31 17.93 17.36
C GLY A 121 38.22 16.53 16.76
N PRO A 122 37.86 15.51 17.57
CA PRO A 122 37.53 14.21 17.05
C PRO A 122 36.41 14.34 16.02
N THR A 123 36.56 13.67 14.88
CA THR A 123 35.55 13.68 13.82
C THR A 123 34.31 12.95 14.32
N GLN A 124 33.19 13.67 14.43
CA GLN A 124 31.90 13.10 14.73
C GLN A 124 31.10 12.98 13.44
N GLU A 125 30.58 11.79 13.17
CA GLU A 125 29.67 11.56 12.05
C GLU A 125 28.28 11.26 12.59
N ASN A 126 27.28 11.91 11.99
CA ASN A 126 25.89 11.58 12.21
C ASN A 126 25.21 11.37 10.86
N ILE A 127 24.64 10.20 10.63
CA ILE A 127 23.83 9.92 9.45
C ILE A 127 22.40 10.33 9.78
N ILE A 128 21.92 11.39 9.12
CA ILE A 128 20.54 11.85 9.28
C ILE A 128 19.61 10.86 8.57
N ASN A 129 19.02 9.93 9.33
CA ASN A 129 18.07 8.97 8.81
C ASN A 129 16.64 9.56 8.86
N GLN A 130 16.13 9.98 7.70
CA GLN A 130 14.76 10.46 7.52
C GLN A 130 13.75 9.32 7.31
N CYS A 131 14.21 8.08 7.16
CA CYS A 131 13.40 6.90 6.89
C CYS A 131 13.11 6.06 8.14
N SER A 132 13.56 6.50 9.32
CA SER A 132 13.45 5.76 10.58
C SER A 132 12.03 5.34 10.94
N GLU A 133 11.04 6.18 10.57
CA GLU A 133 9.62 5.87 10.76
C GLU A 133 9.16 4.63 9.99
N TYR A 134 9.67 4.43 8.76
CA TYR A 134 9.30 3.30 7.91
C TYR A 134 10.11 2.05 8.24
N GLU A 135 11.37 2.21 8.64
CA GLU A 135 12.23 1.09 9.08
C GLU A 135 11.72 0.38 10.34
N GLY A 136 11.01 1.11 11.21
CA GLY A 136 10.49 0.57 12.47
C GLY A 136 9.14 -0.16 12.36
N ARG A 137 8.50 -0.13 11.18
CA ARG A 137 7.16 -0.72 10.98
C ARG A 137 7.27 -2.12 10.41
N SER A 138 6.60 -3.08 11.05
CA SER A 138 6.49 -4.47 10.54
C SER A 138 5.76 -4.56 9.21
N GLU A 139 4.92 -3.57 8.89
CA GLU A 139 4.13 -3.52 7.66
C GLU A 139 4.92 -2.99 6.44
N CYS A 140 6.16 -2.50 6.64
CA CYS A 140 6.95 -1.87 5.60
C CYS A 140 8.18 -2.69 5.23
N GLU A 141 8.36 -2.96 3.94
CA GLU A 141 9.56 -3.62 3.39
C GLU A 141 10.38 -2.65 2.55
N LEU A 142 11.72 -2.70 2.68
CA LEU A 142 12.64 -1.92 1.87
C LEU A 142 12.71 -2.52 0.45
N VAL A 143 12.20 -1.78 -0.53
CA VAL A 143 12.18 -2.22 -1.94
C VAL A 143 13.44 -1.81 -2.69
N ASN A 144 13.93 -0.60 -2.43
CA ASN A 144 15.03 -0.05 -3.21
C ASN A 144 15.92 0.89 -2.37
N THR A 145 17.20 0.95 -2.74
CA THR A 145 18.13 1.97 -2.22
C THR A 145 18.94 2.54 -3.38
N ARG A 146 18.75 3.83 -3.64
CA ARG A 146 19.46 4.58 -4.68
C ARG A 146 20.44 5.56 -4.04
N THR A 147 21.67 5.62 -4.56
CA THR A 147 22.63 6.65 -4.15
C THR A 147 22.42 7.89 -5.01
N THR A 148 22.00 9.00 -4.39
CA THR A 148 21.79 10.28 -5.09
C THR A 148 23.05 11.15 -5.09
N GLU A 149 23.88 11.03 -4.05
CA GLU A 149 25.20 11.65 -3.99
C GLU A 149 26.23 10.55 -3.70
N GLY A 150 27.04 10.23 -4.72
CA GLY A 150 27.98 9.12 -4.72
C GLY A 150 29.29 9.39 -3.97
N ALA A 151 30.31 8.61 -4.30
CA ALA A 151 31.62 8.75 -3.69
C ALA A 151 32.28 10.07 -4.12
N GLU A 152 32.66 10.89 -3.15
CA GLU A 152 33.22 12.22 -3.38
C GLU A 152 34.07 12.64 -2.17
N ILE A 153 35.11 13.42 -2.43
CA ILE A 153 35.88 14.12 -1.40
C ILE A 153 35.30 15.53 -1.25
N ARG A 154 34.87 15.90 -0.04
CA ARG A 154 34.36 17.24 0.26
C ARG A 154 35.26 17.95 1.25
N ASP A 155 35.49 19.24 1.01
CA ASP A 155 36.10 20.13 1.98
C ASP A 155 35.06 20.52 3.03
N ILE A 156 35.29 20.15 4.29
CA ILE A 156 34.46 20.54 5.42
C ILE A 156 35.38 21.21 6.43
N ASN A 157 35.20 22.52 6.63
CA ASN A 157 36.06 23.35 7.46
C ASN A 157 37.55 23.30 7.03
N ARG A 158 37.85 23.41 5.74
CA ARG A 158 39.22 23.38 5.18
C ARG A 158 39.96 22.06 5.36
N LYS A 159 39.21 20.96 5.48
CA LYS A 159 39.75 19.60 5.58
C LYS A 159 38.98 18.68 4.67
N ASP A 160 39.71 17.86 3.94
CA ASP A 160 39.15 16.90 3.02
C ASP A 160 38.58 15.68 3.75
N PHE A 161 37.31 15.39 3.50
CA PHE A 161 36.63 14.18 3.95
C PHE A 161 36.21 13.36 2.74
N SER A 162 36.59 12.08 2.71
CA SER A 162 36.19 11.14 1.67
C SER A 162 35.08 10.22 2.16
N ARG A 163 34.05 10.03 1.33
CA ARG A 163 32.96 9.07 1.58
C ARG A 163 32.64 8.28 0.32
N SER A 164 32.11 7.08 0.52
CA SER A 164 31.58 6.24 -0.57
C SER A 164 30.20 6.70 -1.06
N TRP A 165 29.48 7.48 -0.26
CA TRP A 165 28.23 8.17 -0.59
C TRP A 165 27.98 9.29 0.43
N TRP A 166 27.35 10.37 0.00
CA TRP A 166 26.94 11.49 0.85
C TRP A 166 25.43 11.53 1.08
N LYS A 167 24.65 10.98 0.16
CA LYS A 167 23.19 10.93 0.25
C LYS A 167 22.63 9.71 -0.46
N ARG A 168 21.67 9.06 0.19
CA ARG A 168 20.93 7.93 -0.36
C ARG A 168 19.45 8.17 -0.20
N GLU A 169 18.69 7.68 -1.15
CA GLU A 169 17.24 7.61 -1.16
C GLU A 169 16.84 6.15 -0.99
N ARG A 170 15.92 5.88 -0.07
CA ARG A 170 15.40 4.54 0.20
C ARG A 170 13.90 4.56 -0.07
N THR A 171 13.42 3.55 -0.78
CA THR A 171 12.01 3.39 -1.10
C THR A 171 11.46 2.19 -0.33
N TYR A 172 10.41 2.43 0.45
CA TYR A 172 9.70 1.40 1.21
C TYR A 172 8.36 1.14 0.54
N SER A 173 7.96 -0.13 0.49
CA SER A 173 6.60 -0.54 0.20
C SER A 173 5.96 -0.94 1.51
N CYS A 174 4.96 -0.19 1.94
CA CYS A 174 4.23 -0.44 3.16
C CYS A 174 2.87 -1.01 2.83
N LEU A 175 2.50 -2.09 3.53
CA LEU A 175 1.11 -2.49 3.65
C LEU A 175 0.41 -1.39 4.44
N ALA A 176 -0.28 -0.49 3.74
CA ALA A 176 -1.03 0.57 4.39
C ALA A 176 -2.16 -0.08 5.21
N PRO A 177 -2.23 0.11 6.54
CA PRO A 177 -3.46 -0.17 7.27
C PRO A 177 -4.50 0.88 6.85
N GLY A 178 -5.49 0.44 6.08
CA GLY A 178 -6.57 1.26 5.55
C GLY A 178 -7.35 0.49 4.50
N GLU A 179 -8.54 0.98 4.16
CA GLU A 179 -9.34 0.42 3.06
C GLU A 179 -8.55 0.49 1.75
N GLY A 180 -8.48 -0.65 1.06
CA GLY A 180 -7.95 -0.72 -0.31
C GLY A 180 -8.77 0.13 -1.29
N ASP A 181 -8.42 0.05 -2.57
CA ASP A 181 -9.11 0.81 -3.61
C ASP A 181 -10.63 0.55 -3.59
N ASN A 182 -11.42 1.62 -3.48
CA ASN A 182 -12.88 1.53 -3.58
C ASN A 182 -13.28 1.33 -5.04
N THR A 183 -13.84 0.15 -5.34
CA THR A 183 -14.31 -0.22 -6.68
C THR A 183 -15.75 0.22 -6.95
N CYS A 184 -16.43 0.87 -6.01
CA CYS A 184 -17.84 1.28 -6.12
C CYS A 184 -18.06 2.55 -6.97
N GLY A 185 -17.02 3.12 -7.58
CA GLY A 185 -17.11 4.34 -8.41
C GLY A 185 -18.24 4.36 -9.45
N PRO A 186 -18.54 3.25 -10.17
CA PRO A 186 -19.68 3.18 -11.07
C PRO A 186 -21.04 3.37 -10.38
N LEU A 187 -21.22 2.86 -9.16
CA LEU A 187 -22.46 3.00 -8.38
C LEU A 187 -22.56 4.38 -7.72
N GLU A 188 -21.44 4.96 -7.28
CA GLU A 188 -21.38 6.32 -6.72
C GLU A 188 -21.70 7.40 -7.76
N SER A 189 -21.37 7.14 -9.02
CA SER A 189 -21.62 8.07 -10.12
C SER A 189 -22.99 7.92 -10.77
N ASP A 190 -23.74 6.87 -10.44
CA ASP A 190 -25.08 6.63 -10.96
C ASP A 190 -26.13 7.41 -10.14
N PRO A 191 -26.86 8.38 -10.74
CA PRO A 191 -27.88 9.15 -10.02
C PRO A 191 -29.10 8.35 -9.59
N THR A 192 -29.23 7.10 -10.04
CA THR A 192 -30.28 6.16 -9.62
C THR A 192 -29.93 5.34 -8.39
N CYS A 193 -28.65 5.36 -7.99
CA CYS A 193 -28.12 4.62 -6.85
C CYS A 193 -28.04 5.51 -5.60
N THR A 194 -28.46 4.95 -4.47
CA THR A 194 -28.38 5.60 -3.14
C THR A 194 -27.66 4.70 -2.16
N LEU A 195 -26.65 5.24 -1.46
CA LEU A 195 -25.91 4.49 -0.44
C LEU A 195 -26.81 4.25 0.78
N GLN A 196 -27.05 2.98 1.11
CA GLN A 196 -27.83 2.56 2.28
C GLN A 196 -26.97 2.40 3.53
N GLY A 197 -25.73 1.95 3.36
CA GLY A 197 -24.86 1.70 4.50
C GLY A 197 -23.45 1.27 4.10
N ALA A 198 -22.56 1.31 5.07
CA ALA A 198 -21.18 0.88 4.91
C ALA A 198 -20.73 0.07 6.14
N THR A 199 -20.24 -1.15 5.92
CA THR A 199 -19.86 -2.09 6.97
C THR A 199 -18.37 -2.40 6.87
N CYS A 200 -17.66 -2.27 7.99
CA CYS A 200 -16.27 -2.71 8.05
C CYS A 200 -16.20 -4.24 8.14
N LEU A 201 -15.53 -4.88 7.19
CA LEU A 201 -15.35 -6.34 7.17
C LEU A 201 -14.16 -6.79 8.02
N VAL A 202 -13.10 -5.97 8.06
CA VAL A 202 -11.87 -6.29 8.80
C VAL A 202 -11.34 -5.03 9.48
N GLU A 203 -11.23 -5.07 10.80
CA GLU A 203 -10.74 -3.97 11.63
C GLU A 203 -9.46 -4.39 12.34
N ASN A 204 -8.40 -3.58 12.25
CA ASN A 204 -7.14 -3.83 12.93
C ASN A 204 -7.26 -3.49 14.43
N ALA A 205 -6.30 -3.96 15.25
CA ALA A 205 -6.26 -3.74 16.71
C ALA A 205 -6.32 -2.26 17.16
N ASN A 206 -6.06 -1.32 16.25
CA ASN A 206 -6.12 0.12 16.49
C ASN A 206 -7.44 0.78 16.03
N GLY A 207 -8.44 -0.01 15.64
CA GLY A 207 -9.73 0.49 15.15
C GLY A 207 -9.73 0.97 13.69
N VAL A 208 -8.69 0.62 12.92
CA VAL A 208 -8.58 1.02 11.50
C VAL A 208 -9.16 -0.07 10.62
N CYS A 209 -10.19 0.28 9.85
CA CYS A 209 -10.82 -0.62 8.88
C CYS A 209 -9.91 -0.83 7.67
N SER A 210 -9.65 -2.09 7.30
CA SER A 210 -8.83 -2.47 6.15
C SER A 210 -9.66 -2.91 4.94
N ASN A 211 -10.92 -3.25 5.11
CA ASN A 211 -11.85 -3.57 4.03
C ASN A 211 -13.27 -3.21 4.43
N ARG A 212 -13.99 -2.49 3.56
CA ARG A 212 -15.35 -2.03 3.79
C ARG A 212 -16.25 -2.42 2.64
N GLU A 213 -17.40 -2.94 3.01
CA GLU A 213 -18.49 -3.23 2.10
C GLU A 213 -19.45 -2.04 2.07
N PHE A 214 -19.82 -1.59 0.87
CA PHE A 214 -20.81 -0.55 0.66
C PHE A 214 -22.07 -1.15 0.07
N HIS A 215 -23.22 -0.81 0.63
CA HIS A 215 -24.52 -1.28 0.14
C HIS A 215 -25.26 -0.13 -0.54
N TYR A 216 -25.56 -0.29 -1.83
CA TYR A 216 -26.33 0.69 -2.62
C TYR A 216 -27.69 0.12 -2.97
N THR A 217 -28.74 0.94 -2.88
CA THR A 217 -30.03 0.67 -3.51
C THR A 217 -30.13 1.51 -4.76
N CYS A 218 -30.09 0.84 -5.91
CA CYS A 218 -30.26 1.45 -7.21
C CYS A 218 -31.67 1.15 -7.71
N GLY A 219 -32.39 2.19 -8.12
CA GLY A 219 -33.74 2.05 -8.65
C GLY A 219 -33.87 2.73 -10.00
N VAL A 220 -34.44 2.05 -10.99
CA VAL A 220 -34.91 2.76 -12.19
C VAL A 220 -35.90 3.83 -11.74
N GLN A 221 -35.65 5.10 -12.08
CA GLN A 221 -36.62 6.15 -11.78
C GLN A 221 -37.95 5.72 -12.39
N SER A 222 -38.95 5.60 -11.52
CA SER A 222 -40.32 5.23 -11.82
C SER A 222 -40.82 5.96 -13.07
N GLY A 223 -40.96 5.19 -14.14
CA GLY A 223 -41.45 5.63 -15.44
C GLY A 223 -41.51 4.42 -16.37
N ASP A 224 -42.54 3.60 -16.16
CA ASP A 224 -42.99 2.51 -17.04
C ASP A 224 -42.01 1.34 -17.26
N LEU A 225 -41.90 0.46 -16.26
CA LEU A 225 -41.84 -0.97 -16.57
C LEU A 225 -43.21 -1.56 -16.27
N GLU A 226 -44.10 -1.47 -17.25
CA GLU A 226 -45.27 -2.34 -17.31
C GLU A 226 -44.74 -3.74 -17.64
N THR A 227 -44.52 -4.53 -16.59
CA THR A 227 -44.04 -5.91 -16.69
C THR A 227 -45.15 -6.81 -17.23
N SER A 228 -45.45 -6.67 -18.52
CA SER A 228 -46.12 -7.70 -19.30
C SER A 228 -45.05 -8.42 -20.12
N CYS A 229 -44.59 -9.56 -19.63
CA CYS A 229 -43.75 -10.48 -20.40
C CYS A 229 -44.61 -11.23 -21.42
N GLU A 230 -45.13 -10.52 -22.43
CA GLU A 230 -45.66 -11.16 -23.63
C GLU A 230 -44.61 -11.08 -24.75
N PRO A 231 -44.31 -12.19 -25.45
CA PRO A 231 -43.33 -12.20 -26.52
C PRO A 231 -43.83 -11.32 -27.67
N ILE A 232 -43.12 -10.21 -27.92
CA ILE A 232 -43.40 -9.31 -29.03
C ILE A 232 -42.98 -10.00 -30.33
N ASN A 233 -43.94 -10.58 -31.03
CA ASN A 233 -43.75 -10.97 -32.43
C ASN A 233 -43.83 -9.71 -33.29
N VAL A 234 -42.73 -9.36 -33.97
CA VAL A 234 -42.75 -8.25 -34.94
C VAL A 234 -43.34 -8.77 -36.25
N CYS A 235 -44.51 -8.27 -36.61
CA CYS A 235 -45.21 -8.62 -37.84
C CYS A 235 -45.18 -7.45 -38.82
N VAL A 236 -45.01 -7.74 -40.12
CA VAL A 236 -45.22 -6.76 -41.19
C VAL A 236 -46.37 -7.27 -42.06
N GLY A 237 -47.57 -6.73 -41.81
CA GLY A 237 -48.82 -7.26 -42.39
C GLY A 237 -49.25 -8.56 -41.72
N ASP A 238 -49.78 -9.51 -42.49
CA ASP A 238 -50.31 -10.79 -41.97
C ASP A 238 -49.23 -11.87 -41.72
N ASN A 239 -47.94 -11.57 -41.94
CA ASN A 239 -46.86 -12.51 -41.67
C ASN A 239 -46.06 -12.06 -40.43
N CYS A 240 -46.12 -12.91 -39.40
CA CYS A 240 -45.38 -12.78 -38.15
C CYS A 240 -44.23 -13.79 -38.13
N MET A 241 -43.02 -13.34 -37.85
CA MET A 241 -41.91 -14.23 -37.47
C MET A 241 -41.53 -13.91 -36.03
N GLY A 242 -41.73 -14.88 -35.13
CA GLY A 242 -41.27 -14.76 -33.76
C GLY A 242 -39.76 -14.87 -33.72
N ILE A 243 -39.10 -13.91 -33.07
CA ILE A 243 -37.69 -14.07 -32.71
C ILE A 243 -37.68 -15.02 -31.52
N GLU A 244 -37.15 -16.24 -31.72
CA GLU A 244 -36.93 -17.17 -30.62
C GLU A 244 -36.03 -16.50 -29.56
N GLN A 245 -36.41 -16.62 -28.28
CA GLN A 245 -35.54 -16.22 -27.19
C GLN A 245 -34.21 -16.94 -27.34
N GLU A 246 -33.11 -16.19 -27.41
CA GLU A 246 -31.79 -16.79 -27.28
C GLU A 246 -31.64 -17.27 -25.83
N THR A 247 -31.99 -18.53 -25.58
CA THR A 247 -31.61 -19.22 -24.36
C THR A 247 -30.09 -19.24 -24.31
N SER A 248 -29.49 -18.51 -23.35
CA SER A 248 -28.06 -18.65 -23.10
C SER A 248 -27.80 -20.10 -22.72
N SER A 249 -27.07 -20.82 -23.57
CA SER A 249 -26.60 -22.18 -23.31
C SER A 249 -25.66 -22.26 -22.11
N ASP A 250 -25.16 -21.11 -21.64
CA ASP A 250 -24.03 -21.01 -20.73
C ASP A 250 -24.46 -20.85 -19.26
N PHE A 251 -25.75 -20.65 -18.99
CA PHE A 251 -26.25 -20.67 -17.62
C PHE A 251 -25.96 -22.02 -16.95
N GLY A 252 -26.08 -23.11 -17.72
CA GLY A 252 -25.85 -24.44 -17.18
C GLY A 252 -24.41 -24.77 -16.87
N SER A 253 -23.48 -24.34 -17.73
CA SER A 253 -22.05 -24.45 -17.47
C SER A 253 -21.65 -23.57 -16.27
N SER A 254 -22.19 -22.36 -16.17
CA SER A 254 -21.92 -21.43 -15.07
C SER A 254 -22.41 -21.95 -13.71
N ALA A 255 -23.64 -22.48 -13.63
CA ALA A 255 -24.19 -23.06 -12.40
C ALA A 255 -23.44 -24.33 -11.95
N ALA A 256 -22.99 -25.12 -12.91
CA ALA A 256 -22.17 -26.28 -12.62
C ALA A 256 -20.79 -25.90 -12.06
N TRP A 257 -20.19 -24.80 -12.53
CA TRP A 257 -18.93 -24.26 -12.02
C TRP A 257 -18.99 -23.85 -10.54
N LEU A 258 -20.14 -23.36 -10.07
CA LEU A 258 -20.32 -23.08 -8.64
C LEU A 258 -20.21 -24.35 -7.77
N ASN A 259 -20.71 -25.49 -8.26
CA ASN A 259 -20.61 -26.78 -7.56
C ASN A 259 -19.16 -27.27 -7.48
N VAL A 260 -18.37 -26.98 -8.51
CA VAL A 260 -16.95 -27.33 -8.57
C VAL A 260 -16.16 -26.53 -7.56
N LEU A 261 -16.35 -25.20 -7.54
CA LEU A 261 -15.72 -24.33 -6.56
C LEU A 261 -16.09 -24.74 -5.12
N ALA A 262 -17.34 -25.10 -4.87
CA ALA A 262 -17.78 -25.61 -3.57
C ALA A 262 -17.08 -26.91 -3.15
N GLN A 263 -16.83 -27.81 -4.10
CA GLN A 263 -16.06 -29.03 -3.82
C GLN A 263 -14.58 -28.75 -3.61
N MET A 264 -13.96 -27.91 -4.44
CA MET A 264 -12.56 -27.52 -4.28
C MET A 264 -12.32 -26.86 -2.93
N GLN A 265 -13.24 -26.02 -2.47
CA GLN A 265 -13.19 -25.42 -1.13
C GLN A 265 -13.20 -26.48 -0.02
N ARG A 266 -14.00 -27.56 -0.16
CA ARG A 266 -14.02 -28.68 0.80
C ARG A 266 -12.71 -29.45 0.80
N ASP A 267 -12.17 -29.77 -0.39
CA ASP A 267 -10.90 -30.49 -0.54
C ASP A 267 -9.72 -29.67 0.02
N TYR A 268 -9.71 -28.36 -0.24
CA TYR A 268 -8.75 -27.42 0.32
C TYR A 268 -8.81 -27.37 1.85
N ARG A 269 -10.01 -27.18 2.44
CA ARG A 269 -10.17 -27.16 3.91
C ARG A 269 -9.71 -28.46 4.57
N ALA A 270 -9.89 -29.60 3.92
CA ALA A 270 -9.47 -30.88 4.45
C ALA A 270 -7.94 -31.08 4.44
N GLN A 271 -7.22 -30.44 3.51
CA GLN A 271 -5.79 -30.69 3.27
C GLN A 271 -4.87 -29.54 3.70
N ALA A 272 -5.35 -28.30 3.67
CA ALA A 272 -4.59 -27.09 3.99
C ALA A 272 -4.03 -27.08 5.42
N ALA A 273 -4.63 -27.85 6.34
CA ALA A 273 -4.11 -28.02 7.70
C ALA A 273 -2.87 -28.94 7.79
N THR A 274 -2.58 -29.72 6.75
CA THR A 274 -1.50 -30.72 6.72
C THR A 274 -0.30 -30.23 5.92
N ASP A 275 -0.52 -29.78 4.68
CA ASP A 275 0.49 -29.13 3.85
C ASP A 275 -0.18 -28.11 2.90
N PRO A 276 -0.05 -26.80 3.15
CA PRO A 276 -0.62 -25.76 2.31
C PRO A 276 -0.09 -25.73 0.87
N ASN A 277 1.07 -26.35 0.62
CA ASN A 277 1.75 -26.28 -0.68
C ASN A 277 1.50 -27.50 -1.58
N ASP A 278 0.87 -28.58 -1.08
CA ASP A 278 0.52 -29.77 -1.86
C ASP A 278 -0.97 -30.14 -1.72
N VAL A 279 -1.86 -29.23 -2.13
CA VAL A 279 -3.31 -29.47 -2.13
C VAL A 279 -3.73 -30.20 -3.40
N ARG A 280 -4.41 -31.34 -3.22
CA ARG A 280 -4.91 -32.20 -4.30
C ARG A 280 -6.43 -32.18 -4.35
N PHE A 281 -6.98 -31.84 -5.50
CA PHE A 281 -8.41 -31.77 -5.76
C PHE A 281 -8.91 -33.03 -6.45
N PHE A 282 -10.18 -33.37 -6.23
CA PHE A 282 -10.85 -34.48 -6.92
C PHE A 282 -10.13 -35.83 -6.75
N THR A 283 -9.53 -36.06 -5.59
CA THR A 283 -8.75 -37.27 -5.31
C THR A 283 -9.60 -38.53 -5.39
N GLY A 284 -9.21 -39.46 -6.26
CA GLY A 284 -9.90 -40.74 -6.44
C GLY A 284 -9.44 -41.81 -5.45
N THR A 285 -10.41 -42.56 -4.89
CA THR A 285 -10.14 -43.66 -3.94
C THR A 285 -10.41 -45.02 -4.56
N LYS A 286 -9.56 -46.01 -4.24
CA LYS A 286 -9.70 -47.38 -4.78
C LYS A 286 -10.75 -48.14 -3.97
N MET A 287 -11.84 -48.56 -4.63
CA MET A 287 -12.88 -49.37 -4.02
C MET A 287 -13.12 -50.64 -4.82
N THR A 288 -13.59 -51.69 -4.15
CA THR A 288 -13.84 -52.98 -4.80
C THR A 288 -15.14 -53.61 -4.33
N CYS A 289 -15.82 -54.31 -5.24
CA CYS A 289 -16.95 -55.18 -4.91
C CYS A 289 -16.70 -56.59 -5.43
N SER A 290 -17.41 -57.58 -4.89
CA SER A 290 -17.25 -58.98 -5.30
C SER A 290 -18.56 -59.62 -5.71
N LYS A 291 -18.47 -60.51 -6.70
CA LYS A 291 -19.57 -61.33 -7.20
C LYS A 291 -19.17 -62.80 -7.12
N ALA A 292 -20.01 -63.58 -6.44
CA ALA A 292 -19.91 -65.02 -6.29
C ALA A 292 -21.27 -65.67 -6.61
N PRO A 293 -21.34 -67.00 -6.83
CA PRO A 293 -22.61 -67.68 -7.04
C PRO A 293 -23.52 -67.45 -5.82
N GLY A 294 -24.74 -66.96 -6.04
CA GLY A 294 -25.69 -66.63 -4.96
C GLY A 294 -25.40 -65.32 -4.19
N ARG A 295 -24.32 -64.59 -4.48
CA ARG A 295 -24.00 -63.32 -3.79
C ARG A 295 -23.45 -62.26 -4.76
N ASN A 296 -24.21 -61.18 -4.98
CA ASN A 296 -23.78 -60.07 -5.81
C ASN A 296 -23.69 -58.76 -5.00
N CYS A 297 -22.52 -58.51 -4.42
CA CYS A 297 -22.28 -57.27 -3.68
C CYS A 297 -22.00 -56.05 -4.60
N CYS A 298 -22.08 -56.20 -5.92
CA CYS A 298 -21.89 -55.10 -6.86
C CYS A 298 -23.20 -54.46 -7.35
N SER A 299 -24.37 -55.10 -7.18
CA SER A 299 -25.64 -54.57 -7.68
C SER A 299 -26.81 -54.67 -6.70
N THR A 300 -27.08 -55.86 -6.14
CA THR A 300 -28.42 -56.12 -5.54
C THR A 300 -28.36 -56.54 -4.07
N GLY A 301 -27.17 -56.70 -3.48
CA GLY A 301 -27.05 -57.37 -2.18
C GLY A 301 -27.37 -58.87 -2.30
N GLY A 302 -26.98 -59.66 -1.30
CA GLY A 302 -27.14 -61.13 -1.35
C GLY A 302 -28.60 -61.58 -1.24
N ILE A 303 -29.03 -62.45 -2.15
CA ILE A 303 -30.23 -63.28 -1.95
C ILE A 303 -29.80 -64.37 -0.94
N PHE A 304 -30.57 -64.62 0.12
CA PHE A 304 -30.25 -65.52 1.26
C PHE A 304 -29.33 -64.95 2.38
N GLY A 305 -29.69 -63.82 2.98
CA GLY A 305 -29.17 -63.41 4.31
C GLY A 305 -27.65 -63.23 4.41
N SER A 306 -26.96 -63.06 3.27
CA SER A 306 -25.51 -62.91 3.27
C SER A 306 -25.10 -61.45 3.25
N THR A 307 -24.51 -61.00 4.36
CA THR A 307 -24.06 -59.62 4.56
C THR A 307 -22.92 -59.28 3.61
N CYS A 308 -23.12 -58.24 2.80
CA CYS A 308 -22.05 -57.62 2.03
C CYS A 308 -21.25 -56.66 2.93
N PRO A 309 -19.95 -56.44 2.67
CA PRO A 309 -19.21 -55.43 3.40
C PRO A 309 -19.83 -54.05 3.15
N GLU A 310 -19.80 -53.19 4.15
CA GLU A 310 -20.32 -51.81 4.09
C GLU A 310 -19.68 -51.02 2.94
N SER A 311 -18.38 -51.22 2.69
CA SER A 311 -17.68 -50.62 1.56
C SER A 311 -18.28 -50.97 0.20
N ALA A 312 -18.93 -52.14 0.07
CA ALA A 312 -19.64 -52.51 -1.16
C ALA A 312 -21.02 -51.84 -1.27
N ALA A 313 -21.65 -51.49 -0.15
CA ALA A 313 -22.87 -50.67 -0.15
C ALA A 313 -22.55 -49.23 -0.55
N ILE A 314 -21.53 -48.62 0.07
CA ILE A 314 -21.04 -47.28 -0.28
C ILE A 314 -20.65 -47.22 -1.77
N LEU A 315 -19.91 -48.23 -2.26
CA LEU A 315 -19.54 -48.30 -3.67
C LEU A 315 -20.76 -48.41 -4.59
N ARG A 316 -21.80 -49.15 -4.21
CA ARG A 316 -23.04 -49.22 -5.00
C ARG A 316 -23.73 -47.86 -5.07
N ASP A 317 -23.80 -47.14 -3.96
CA ASP A 317 -24.47 -45.84 -3.90
C ASP A 317 -23.67 -44.80 -4.70
N LYS A 318 -22.33 -44.82 -4.61
CA LYS A 318 -21.42 -44.02 -5.44
C LYS A 318 -21.53 -44.35 -6.93
N ARG A 319 -21.72 -45.63 -7.28
CA ARG A 319 -21.99 -46.06 -8.66
C ARG A 319 -23.34 -45.54 -9.17
N ALA A 320 -24.36 -45.54 -8.33
CA ALA A 320 -25.68 -44.99 -8.68
C ALA A 320 -25.61 -43.46 -8.86
N ALA A 321 -24.80 -42.79 -8.05
CA ALA A 321 -24.52 -41.35 -8.17
C ALA A 321 -23.57 -40.99 -9.33
N GLY A 322 -23.13 -41.96 -10.14
CA GLY A 322 -22.23 -41.72 -11.26
C GLY A 322 -20.81 -41.26 -10.88
N SER A 323 -20.38 -41.44 -9.62
CA SER A 323 -19.08 -40.94 -9.13
C SER A 323 -17.97 -41.98 -9.13
N THR A 324 -18.06 -43.00 -10.01
CA THR A 324 -17.10 -44.12 -10.06
C THR A 324 -16.66 -44.48 -11.47
N HIS A 325 -15.35 -44.64 -11.68
CA HIS A 325 -14.76 -45.17 -12.92
C HIS A 325 -14.43 -46.66 -12.75
N TYR A 326 -14.74 -47.49 -13.75
CA TYR A 326 -14.47 -48.94 -13.72
C TYR A 326 -13.09 -49.26 -14.29
N VAL A 327 -12.20 -49.83 -13.46
CA VAL A 327 -10.82 -50.13 -13.85
C VAL A 327 -10.67 -51.56 -14.39
N GLY A 328 -11.44 -52.51 -13.84
CA GLY A 328 -11.43 -53.88 -14.35
C GLY A 328 -11.81 -54.95 -13.33
N VAL A 329 -11.62 -56.21 -13.71
CA VAL A 329 -12.04 -57.38 -12.92
C VAL A 329 -10.88 -58.35 -12.73
N THR A 330 -10.75 -58.87 -11.52
CA THR A 330 -9.80 -59.94 -11.19
C THR A 330 -10.54 -61.17 -10.67
N CYS A 331 -9.94 -62.34 -10.92
CA CYS A 331 -10.48 -63.57 -10.38
C CYS A 331 -9.90 -63.83 -8.99
N GLN A 332 -10.74 -63.83 -7.96
CA GLN A 332 -10.31 -64.15 -6.60
C GLN A 332 -10.24 -65.65 -6.33
N GLN A 333 -11.14 -66.41 -6.94
CA GLN A 333 -11.22 -67.84 -6.71
C GLN A 333 -11.58 -68.55 -8.01
N LYS A 334 -10.74 -69.51 -8.40
CA LYS A 334 -10.96 -70.40 -9.54
C LYS A 334 -11.30 -71.80 -9.03
N VAL A 335 -12.28 -72.45 -9.67
CA VAL A 335 -12.62 -73.86 -9.46
C VAL A 335 -12.72 -74.50 -10.84
N LEU A 336 -12.00 -75.60 -11.05
CA LEU A 336 -11.91 -76.30 -12.35
C LEU A 336 -11.54 -75.37 -13.52
N GLY A 337 -10.61 -74.43 -13.30
CA GLY A 337 -10.19 -73.45 -14.32
C GLY A 337 -11.16 -72.28 -14.54
N HIS A 338 -12.40 -72.36 -14.04
CA HIS A 338 -13.40 -71.30 -14.17
C HIS A 338 -13.39 -70.36 -12.96
N CYS A 339 -13.56 -69.06 -13.22
CA CYS A 339 -13.61 -68.06 -12.15
C CYS A 339 -14.98 -68.05 -11.46
N VAL A 340 -15.05 -68.58 -10.24
CA VAL A 340 -16.29 -68.62 -9.45
C VAL A 340 -16.49 -67.35 -8.64
N LYS A 341 -15.41 -66.70 -8.16
CA LYS A 341 -15.50 -65.44 -7.42
C LYS A 341 -14.72 -64.34 -8.14
N LYS A 342 -15.43 -63.33 -8.62
CA LYS A 342 -14.87 -62.16 -9.30
C LYS A 342 -14.80 -60.98 -8.32
N ARG A 343 -13.73 -60.19 -8.39
CA ARG A 343 -13.61 -58.88 -7.74
C ARG A 343 -13.50 -57.81 -8.81
N TYR A 344 -14.35 -56.80 -8.71
CA TYR A 344 -14.39 -55.65 -9.59
C TYR A 344 -13.74 -54.48 -8.87
N HIS A 345 -12.93 -53.71 -9.60
CA HIS A 345 -12.14 -52.60 -9.08
C HIS A 345 -12.59 -51.30 -9.71
N TYR A 346 -12.73 -50.28 -8.88
CA TYR A 346 -13.24 -48.97 -9.25
C TYR A 346 -12.39 -47.86 -8.63
N CYS A 347 -12.25 -46.77 -9.35
CA CYS A 347 -11.83 -45.49 -8.80
C CYS A 347 -13.08 -44.70 -8.43
N THR A 348 -13.20 -44.31 -7.17
CA THR A 348 -14.40 -43.69 -6.59
C THR A 348 -14.08 -42.28 -6.13
N PHE A 349 -14.86 -41.33 -6.63
CA PHE A 349 -14.69 -39.90 -6.40
C PHE A 349 -15.81 -39.37 -5.49
N ASN A 350 -15.59 -38.19 -4.93
CA ASN A 350 -16.54 -37.55 -4.04
C ASN A 350 -17.84 -37.12 -4.77
N SER A 351 -17.76 -36.81 -6.06
CA SER A 351 -18.88 -36.39 -6.91
C SER A 351 -18.79 -36.98 -8.32
N LYS A 352 -19.90 -36.94 -9.07
CA LYS A 352 -19.92 -37.26 -10.50
C LYS A 352 -18.97 -36.36 -11.29
N PHE A 353 -19.00 -35.06 -10.99
CA PHE A 353 -18.10 -34.08 -11.58
C PHE A 353 -16.62 -34.46 -11.39
N GLY A 354 -16.20 -34.77 -10.15
CA GLY A 354 -14.81 -35.11 -9.87
C GLY A 354 -14.32 -36.34 -10.64
N ARG A 355 -15.20 -37.31 -10.91
CA ARG A 355 -14.87 -38.43 -11.79
C ARG A 355 -14.66 -37.96 -13.23
N VAL A 356 -15.66 -37.27 -13.81
CA VAL A 356 -15.62 -36.86 -15.23
C VAL A 356 -14.44 -35.92 -15.47
N PHE A 357 -14.20 -34.97 -14.57
CA PHE A 357 -13.06 -34.07 -14.68
C PHE A 357 -11.72 -34.81 -14.69
N VAL A 358 -11.53 -35.78 -13.80
CA VAL A 358 -10.29 -36.59 -13.79
C VAL A 358 -10.20 -37.50 -15.03
N GLU A 359 -11.33 -37.98 -15.56
CA GLU A 359 -11.38 -38.71 -16.84
C GLU A 359 -10.93 -37.83 -18.01
N GLU A 360 -11.46 -36.62 -18.14
CA GLU A 360 -11.06 -35.68 -19.21
C GLU A 360 -9.61 -35.19 -19.01
N PHE A 361 -9.20 -34.90 -17.78
CA PHE A 361 -7.83 -34.50 -17.46
C PHE A 361 -6.83 -35.58 -17.88
N LYS A 362 -7.07 -36.83 -17.49
CA LYS A 362 -6.22 -37.96 -17.86
C LYS A 362 -6.14 -38.19 -19.37
N LYS A 363 -7.19 -37.86 -20.14
CA LYS A 363 -7.12 -37.89 -21.62
C LYS A 363 -6.13 -36.86 -22.15
N GLN A 364 -6.14 -35.64 -21.62
CA GLN A 364 -5.26 -34.56 -22.08
C GLN A 364 -3.80 -34.79 -21.69
N VAL A 365 -3.55 -35.33 -20.50
CA VAL A 365 -2.18 -35.67 -20.06
C VAL A 365 -1.72 -37.07 -20.48
N GLU A 366 -2.51 -37.76 -21.32
CA GLU A 366 -2.25 -39.12 -21.83
C GLU A 366 -1.98 -40.17 -20.73
N GLU A 367 -2.62 -40.02 -19.56
CA GLU A 367 -2.50 -40.94 -18.44
C GLU A 367 -3.57 -42.05 -18.43
N GLY A 368 -3.15 -43.27 -18.11
CA GLY A 368 -4.06 -44.41 -17.94
C GLY A 368 -4.63 -44.55 -16.52
N TRP A 369 -5.55 -45.51 -16.35
CA TRP A 369 -6.16 -45.89 -15.06
C TRP A 369 -5.41 -47.01 -14.32
N GLY A 370 -4.24 -47.38 -14.81
CA GLY A 370 -3.45 -48.50 -14.29
C GLY A 370 -4.11 -49.87 -14.51
N THR A 371 -3.83 -50.81 -13.61
CA THR A 371 -4.39 -52.18 -13.67
C THR A 371 -5.38 -52.42 -12.54
N PRO A 372 -6.21 -53.48 -12.59
CA PRO A 372 -7.08 -53.80 -11.46
C PRO A 372 -6.36 -54.06 -10.13
N HIS A 373 -5.08 -54.44 -10.14
CA HIS A 373 -4.30 -54.63 -8.91
C HIS A 373 -3.56 -53.37 -8.47
N ALA A 374 -3.25 -52.49 -9.41
CA ALA A 374 -2.55 -51.22 -9.18
C ALA A 374 -3.28 -50.13 -9.98
N SER A 375 -4.48 -49.79 -9.54
CA SER A 375 -5.29 -48.75 -10.19
C SER A 375 -4.65 -47.39 -9.96
N ASP A 376 -4.70 -46.52 -10.94
CA ASP A 376 -4.32 -45.13 -10.78
C ASP A 376 -5.58 -44.27 -10.88
N CYS A 377 -6.05 -43.80 -9.73
CA CYS A 377 -7.28 -43.03 -9.65
C CYS A 377 -7.05 -41.53 -9.78
N GLY A 378 -5.78 -41.09 -9.79
CA GLY A 378 -5.40 -39.70 -9.98
C GLY A 378 -5.90 -38.72 -8.91
N SER A 379 -5.45 -37.49 -9.10
CA SER A 379 -5.88 -36.26 -8.43
C SER A 379 -5.39 -35.10 -9.28
N VAL A 380 -5.95 -33.90 -9.09
CA VAL A 380 -5.55 -32.71 -9.84
C VAL A 380 -4.98 -31.68 -8.87
N THR A 381 -3.84 -31.08 -9.19
CA THR A 381 -3.23 -29.99 -8.41
C THR A 381 -3.60 -28.62 -8.99
N ILE A 382 -3.33 -27.53 -8.26
CA ILE A 382 -3.51 -26.16 -8.79
C ILE A 382 -2.67 -25.93 -10.06
N GLU A 383 -1.47 -26.50 -10.13
CA GLU A 383 -0.63 -26.39 -11.31
C GLU A 383 -1.22 -27.15 -12.51
N ASP A 384 -1.81 -28.32 -12.26
CA ASP A 384 -2.54 -29.07 -13.29
C ASP A 384 -3.74 -28.27 -13.84
N PHE A 385 -4.45 -27.54 -12.97
CA PHE A 385 -5.54 -26.64 -13.38
C PHE A 385 -5.08 -25.50 -14.30
N GLY A 386 -3.85 -25.01 -14.12
CA GLY A 386 -3.30 -23.94 -14.96
C GLY A 386 -2.85 -24.41 -16.35
N ASN A 387 -2.61 -25.72 -16.51
CA ASN A 387 -2.03 -26.30 -17.73
C ASN A 387 -3.02 -27.13 -18.55
N VAL A 388 -4.27 -27.26 -18.08
CA VAL A 388 -5.31 -28.05 -18.72
C VAL A 388 -6.29 -27.15 -19.48
N ASP A 389 -6.72 -27.58 -20.67
CA ASP A 389 -7.72 -26.87 -21.46
C ASP A 389 -9.13 -27.33 -21.09
N ILE A 390 -9.82 -26.55 -20.26
CA ILE A 390 -11.15 -26.90 -19.75
C ILE A 390 -12.22 -26.75 -20.85
N GLU A 391 -11.98 -25.93 -21.88
CA GLU A 391 -12.93 -25.72 -22.97
C GLU A 391 -13.03 -26.95 -23.89
N GLU A 392 -11.95 -27.72 -24.00
CA GLU A 392 -11.91 -28.97 -24.77
C GLU A 392 -12.45 -30.19 -24.00
N MET A 393 -12.75 -30.05 -22.69
CA MET A 393 -13.27 -31.15 -21.88
C MET A 393 -14.76 -31.41 -22.15
N ASP A 394 -15.09 -32.68 -22.41
CA ASP A 394 -16.49 -33.09 -22.50
C ASP A 394 -17.10 -33.31 -21.10
N LEU A 395 -17.68 -32.24 -20.55
CA LEU A 395 -18.38 -32.26 -19.26
C LEU A 395 -19.91 -32.44 -19.41
N SER A 396 -20.39 -32.78 -20.61
CA SER A 396 -21.82 -32.89 -20.91
C SER A 396 -22.54 -33.92 -20.03
N GLU A 397 -21.85 -34.97 -19.58
CA GLU A 397 -22.40 -35.98 -18.67
C GLU A 397 -22.79 -35.39 -17.30
N VAL A 398 -22.09 -34.33 -16.87
CA VAL A 398 -22.39 -33.64 -15.61
C VAL A 398 -23.44 -32.57 -15.86
N PHE A 399 -23.28 -31.78 -16.92
CA PHE A 399 -24.19 -30.69 -17.23
C PHE A 399 -25.59 -31.17 -17.61
N GLY A 400 -25.73 -32.32 -18.28
CA GLY A 400 -27.02 -32.91 -18.60
C GLY A 400 -27.84 -33.27 -17.36
N ASP A 401 -27.18 -33.77 -16.31
CA ASP A 401 -27.83 -34.05 -15.02
C ASP A 401 -28.19 -32.76 -14.29
N ILE A 402 -27.30 -31.77 -14.30
CA ILE A 402 -27.55 -30.48 -13.64
C ILE A 402 -28.71 -29.76 -14.33
N MET A 403 -28.75 -29.71 -15.66
CA MET A 403 -29.87 -29.13 -16.42
C MET A 403 -31.17 -29.91 -16.25
N GLY A 404 -31.11 -31.23 -16.11
CA GLY A 404 -32.28 -32.05 -15.81
C GLY A 404 -32.81 -31.90 -14.39
N THR A 405 -31.97 -31.46 -13.44
CA THR A 405 -32.30 -31.31 -12.00
C THR A 405 -32.62 -29.88 -11.61
N ILE A 406 -32.26 -28.88 -12.43
CA ILE A 406 -32.75 -27.50 -12.27
C ILE A 406 -34.22 -27.47 -12.70
N GLN A 407 -35.12 -27.84 -11.79
CA GLN A 407 -36.32 -27.02 -11.63
C GLN A 407 -35.80 -25.67 -11.13
N LEU A 408 -35.89 -24.62 -11.94
CA LEU A 408 -35.74 -23.26 -11.43
C LEU A 408 -36.74 -23.13 -10.26
N PRO A 409 -36.27 -23.04 -9.00
CA PRO A 409 -37.18 -22.97 -7.90
C PRO A 409 -37.84 -21.59 -7.95
N VAL A 410 -39.14 -21.59 -8.19
CA VAL A 410 -40.00 -20.44 -7.90
C VAL A 410 -39.86 -20.19 -6.40
N SER A 411 -39.14 -19.14 -6.02
CA SER A 411 -38.99 -18.52 -4.69
C SER A 411 -38.58 -19.38 -3.48
N GLU A 412 -39.14 -20.57 -3.26
CA GLU A 412 -38.92 -21.39 -2.05
C GLU A 412 -37.51 -22.00 -1.99
N GLY A 413 -37.03 -22.61 -3.08
CA GLY A 413 -35.69 -23.24 -3.08
C GLY A 413 -34.51 -22.25 -2.99
N ILE A 414 -34.75 -20.97 -3.28
CA ILE A 414 -33.77 -19.90 -3.07
C ILE A 414 -33.70 -19.53 -1.58
N GLN A 415 -34.84 -19.55 -0.86
CA GLN A 415 -34.88 -19.32 0.59
C GLN A 415 -34.17 -20.43 1.35
N ASP A 416 -34.47 -21.70 1.07
CA ASP A 416 -33.80 -22.83 1.72
C ASP A 416 -32.27 -22.83 1.50
N PHE A 417 -31.83 -22.49 0.29
CA PHE A 417 -30.40 -22.34 -0.02
C PHE A 417 -29.75 -21.20 0.76
N PHE A 418 -30.48 -20.10 1.00
CA PHE A 418 -29.98 -18.96 1.75
C PHE A 418 -29.93 -19.26 3.26
N GLU A 419 -30.96 -19.90 3.82
CA GLU A 419 -31.05 -20.27 5.23
C GLU A 419 -30.00 -21.33 5.63
N ASP A 420 -29.78 -22.37 4.80
CA ASP A 420 -28.77 -23.40 5.07
C ASP A 420 -27.33 -22.85 4.97
N ARG A 421 -27.12 -21.83 4.13
CA ARG A 421 -25.82 -21.19 3.92
C ARG A 421 -25.52 -20.10 4.97
N PHE A 422 -26.56 -19.48 5.54
CA PHE A 422 -26.49 -18.34 6.47
C PHE A 422 -27.45 -18.52 7.68
N PRO A 423 -27.16 -19.48 8.59
CA PRO A 423 -28.10 -19.88 9.65
C PRO A 423 -28.36 -18.82 10.75
N ASP A 424 -27.56 -17.76 10.83
CA ASP A 424 -27.72 -16.70 11.84
C ASP A 424 -28.58 -15.51 11.35
N ALA A 425 -29.22 -15.61 10.18
CA ALA A 425 -30.05 -14.55 9.61
C ALA A 425 -31.48 -14.47 10.20
N GLU A 426 -31.89 -15.40 11.07
CA GLU A 426 -33.24 -15.45 11.66
C GLU A 426 -33.56 -14.29 12.63
N GLY A 427 -32.59 -13.43 12.95
CA GLY A 427 -32.84 -12.22 13.73
C GLY A 427 -33.65 -11.13 13.01
N ASP A 428 -33.62 -11.10 11.67
CA ASP A 428 -34.19 -9.99 10.87
C ASP A 428 -35.35 -10.41 9.94
N ALA A 429 -35.65 -11.71 9.84
CA ALA A 429 -36.68 -12.22 8.94
C ALA A 429 -38.11 -12.25 9.53
N SER A 430 -38.31 -11.87 10.80
CA SER A 430 -39.64 -11.91 11.44
C SER A 430 -40.52 -10.67 11.17
N GLY A 431 -40.01 -9.64 10.49
CA GLY A 431 -40.75 -8.40 10.22
C GLY A 431 -41.45 -8.32 8.86
N ALA A 432 -41.17 -9.21 7.92
CA ALA A 432 -41.51 -8.99 6.51
C ALA A 432 -42.81 -9.65 6.01
N PHE A 433 -43.50 -10.47 6.82
CA PHE A 433 -44.67 -11.23 6.36
C PHE A 433 -45.99 -10.95 7.10
N GLU A 434 -46.04 -10.03 8.06
CA GLU A 434 -47.29 -9.70 8.77
C GLU A 434 -48.10 -8.57 8.11
N GLU A 435 -47.66 -8.02 6.96
CA GLU A 435 -48.32 -6.89 6.28
C GLU A 435 -48.82 -7.21 4.85
N VAL A 436 -49.16 -8.47 4.57
CA VAL A 436 -49.88 -8.87 3.33
C VAL A 436 -51.25 -9.50 3.65
N GLY A 437 -51.77 -9.25 4.84
CA GLY A 437 -53.07 -9.73 5.32
C GLY A 437 -54.04 -8.60 5.68
N GLN A 438 -54.35 -7.70 4.75
CA GLN A 438 -55.59 -6.91 4.77
C GLN A 438 -55.99 -6.39 3.39
#